data_AF-A0A945SB31-F1
#
_entry.id   AF-A0A945SB31-F1
#
_cell.length_a   1.000
_cell.length_b   1.000
_cell.length_c   1.000
_cell.angle_alpha   90.00
_cell.angle_beta   90.00
_cell.angle_gamma   90.00
#
_symmetry.space_group_name_H-M   'P 1'
#
loop_
_entity.id
_entity.type
_entity.pdbx_description
1 polymer ?
#
loop_
_entity_poly.entity_id
_entity_poly.type
_entity_poly.pdbx_seq_one_letter_code
_entity_poly.pdbx_strand_id
1 'polypeptide(L)'
;MTLLEQLAEYRVLTAEQIARLRGVGSLQVVRRRLGQLAREKLVESWGRGFGRRRGRPEKVYSIGCDGTDLLQRRGVLPAGTIHDQIDGRKACENHQLLLNWFRIHLDYVSSVLPQLTVKLLSSTSPFLSRDGDGRSVVSESFQVSQGRKRNVRFVPDAVFAITDHKHRKSVLFFLEVDMGTETVASPGRGEHDFRQKILNYQLYFKANRYRRYEKLWVTTFSGFRLLVLANSAGRKGALARLIQEMPPNDFIWLTDPELMFSNGLTGPIWTRGGARQDASASIVGSLCGPSALLPLKR
;
A
#
# COMPACT_ATOMS: atom_id res chain seq x y z
N MET A 1 7.92 15.59 -7.08
CA MET A 1 8.57 14.47 -7.79
C MET A 1 8.39 14.59 -9.30
N THR A 2 9.41 14.24 -10.08
CA THR A 2 9.28 14.07 -11.54
C THR A 2 8.50 12.80 -11.88
N LEU A 3 8.06 12.63 -13.15
CA LEU A 3 7.36 11.41 -13.57
C LEU A 3 8.24 10.15 -13.46
N LEU A 4 9.55 10.27 -13.68
CA LEU A 4 10.48 9.14 -13.53
C LEU A 4 10.63 8.75 -12.06
N GLU A 5 10.73 9.72 -11.16
CA GLU A 5 10.71 9.48 -9.71
C GLU A 5 9.42 8.77 -9.28
N GLN A 6 8.27 9.20 -9.80
CA GLN A 6 6.98 8.54 -9.53
C GLN A 6 6.95 7.10 -10.05
N LEU A 7 7.47 6.84 -11.25
CA LEU A 7 7.54 5.48 -11.79
C LEU A 7 8.50 4.59 -10.99
N ALA A 8 9.63 5.13 -10.50
CA ALA A 8 10.51 4.41 -9.59
C ALA A 8 9.85 4.13 -8.23
N GLU A 9 9.13 5.11 -7.68
CA GLU A 9 8.48 5.00 -6.37
C GLU A 9 7.29 4.03 -6.35
N TYR A 10 6.51 4.00 -7.43
CA TYR A 10 5.31 3.16 -7.54
C TYR A 10 5.59 1.86 -8.32
N ARG A 11 6.78 1.72 -8.91
CA ARG A 11 7.26 0.62 -9.77
C ARG A 11 6.48 0.42 -11.07
N VAL A 12 5.16 0.29 -10.99
CA VAL A 12 4.26 0.16 -12.14
C VAL A 12 3.04 1.04 -11.99
N LEU A 13 2.68 1.79 -13.02
CA LEU A 13 1.48 2.62 -13.00
C LEU A 13 0.71 2.50 -14.31
N THR A 14 -0.62 2.66 -14.26
CA THR A 14 -1.41 2.93 -15.46
C THR A 14 -1.37 4.42 -15.81
N ALA A 15 -1.77 4.77 -17.03
CA ALA A 15 -1.93 6.17 -17.42
C ALA A 15 -2.96 6.92 -16.53
N GLU A 16 -3.98 6.21 -16.05
CA GLU A 16 -4.99 6.78 -15.16
C GLU A 16 -4.42 7.09 -13.77
N GLN A 17 -3.65 6.18 -13.20
CA GLN A 17 -2.97 6.40 -11.93
C GLN A 17 -1.98 7.58 -12.01
N ILE A 18 -1.21 7.67 -13.09
CA ILE A 18 -0.29 8.80 -13.32
C ILE A 18 -1.06 10.12 -13.44
N ALA A 19 -2.16 10.13 -14.18
CA ALA A 19 -3.00 11.31 -14.33
C ALA A 19 -3.53 11.79 -12.96
N ARG A 20 -3.97 10.86 -12.11
CA ARG A 20 -4.42 11.15 -10.74
C ARG A 20 -3.30 11.69 -9.86
N LEU A 21 -2.16 11.01 -9.81
CA LEU A 21 -0.97 11.45 -9.05
C LEU A 21 -0.50 12.85 -9.41
N ARG A 22 -0.66 13.24 -10.68
CA ARG A 22 -0.18 14.54 -11.19
C ARG A 22 -1.26 15.60 -11.28
N GLY A 23 -2.51 15.29 -10.88
CA GLY A 23 -3.64 16.21 -11.02
C GLY A 23 -3.94 16.59 -12.48
N VAL A 24 -3.60 15.72 -13.45
CA VAL A 24 -3.80 15.98 -14.88
C VAL A 24 -5.16 15.43 -15.31
N GLY A 25 -6.06 16.31 -15.76
CA GLY A 25 -7.42 15.91 -16.17
C GLY A 25 -7.50 15.14 -17.50
N SER A 26 -6.43 15.10 -18.30
CA SER A 26 -6.42 14.46 -19.63
C SER A 26 -5.48 13.27 -19.70
N LEU A 27 -6.05 12.08 -19.95
CA LEU A 27 -5.29 10.87 -20.22
C LEU A 27 -4.43 10.97 -21.50
N GLN A 28 -4.86 11.75 -22.49
CA GLN A 28 -4.11 11.94 -23.73
C GLN A 28 -2.79 12.67 -23.49
N VAL A 29 -2.79 13.70 -22.63
CA VAL A 29 -1.57 14.43 -22.25
C VAL A 29 -0.58 13.48 -21.58
N VAL A 30 -1.05 12.65 -20.64
CA VAL A 30 -0.21 11.66 -19.95
C VAL A 30 0.35 10.63 -20.93
N ARG A 31 -0.48 10.05 -21.79
CA ARG A 31 -0.07 9.07 -22.81
C ARG A 31 0.95 9.65 -23.79
N ARG A 32 0.78 10.90 -24.23
CA ARG A 32 1.73 11.59 -25.11
C ARG A 32 3.09 11.73 -24.44
N ARG A 33 3.12 12.14 -23.16
CA ARG A 33 4.37 12.26 -22.40
C ARG A 33 5.04 10.91 -22.19
N LEU A 34 4.29 9.88 -21.84
CA LEU A 34 4.82 8.51 -21.68
C LEU A 34 5.35 7.97 -23.01
N GLY A 35 4.67 8.23 -24.12
CA GLY A 35 5.15 7.85 -25.46
C GLY A 35 6.47 8.53 -25.85
N GLN A 36 6.66 9.80 -25.46
CA GLN A 36 7.95 10.47 -25.63
C GLN A 36 9.04 9.81 -24.78
N LEU A 37 8.81 9.62 -23.48
CA LEU A 37 9.79 9.01 -22.59
C LEU A 37 10.15 7.57 -22.99
N ALA A 38 9.18 6.84 -23.56
CA ALA A 38 9.42 5.49 -24.07
C ALA A 38 10.31 5.47 -25.32
N ARG A 39 10.18 6.47 -26.23
CA ARG A 39 11.11 6.61 -27.36
C ARG A 39 12.53 6.92 -26.91
N GLU A 40 12.67 7.63 -25.80
CA GLU A 40 13.93 7.95 -25.14
C GLU A 40 14.44 6.81 -24.24
N LYS A 41 13.75 5.64 -24.19
CA LYS A 41 14.06 4.48 -23.33
C LYS A 41 14.07 4.76 -21.83
N LEU A 42 13.59 5.93 -21.40
CA LEU A 42 13.50 6.30 -19.99
C LEU A 42 12.34 5.59 -19.28
N VAL A 43 11.34 5.15 -20.04
CA VAL A 43 10.13 4.46 -19.57
C VAL A 43 9.86 3.26 -20.46
N GLU A 44 9.38 2.18 -19.85
CA GLU A 44 8.96 0.99 -20.55
C GLU A 44 7.44 0.81 -20.41
N SER A 45 6.81 0.14 -21.37
CA SER A 45 5.38 -0.13 -21.32
C SER A 45 5.04 -1.49 -21.92
N TRP A 46 4.06 -2.16 -21.32
CA TRP A 46 3.49 -3.39 -21.84
C TRP A 46 1.97 -3.40 -21.65
N GLY A 47 1.28 -4.29 -22.36
CA GLY A 47 -0.15 -4.49 -22.16
C GLY A 47 -0.38 -5.37 -20.93
N ARG A 48 -1.24 -4.93 -20.02
CA ARG A 48 -1.87 -5.83 -19.04
C ARG A 48 -2.62 -6.89 -19.84
N GLY A 49 -2.54 -8.17 -19.46
CA GLY A 49 -3.23 -9.25 -20.18
C GLY A 49 -4.72 -8.95 -20.42
N PHE A 50 -5.36 -9.66 -21.35
CA PHE A 50 -6.80 -9.48 -21.62
C PHE A 50 -7.60 -9.65 -20.31
N GLY A 51 -8.07 -8.53 -19.76
CA GLY A 51 -9.03 -8.57 -18.66
C GLY A 51 -10.38 -9.12 -19.13
N ARG A 52 -11.31 -9.34 -18.21
CA ARG A 52 -12.69 -9.80 -18.52
C ARG A 52 -13.54 -8.82 -19.34
N ARG A 53 -13.01 -7.66 -19.73
CA ARG A 53 -13.74 -6.63 -20.50
C ARG A 53 -13.26 -6.60 -21.95
N ARG A 54 -14.20 -6.54 -22.90
CA ARG A 54 -13.91 -6.30 -24.32
C ARG A 54 -13.19 -4.95 -24.48
N GLY A 55 -12.07 -4.94 -25.20
CA GLY A 55 -11.35 -3.71 -25.54
C GLY A 55 -9.85 -3.90 -25.68
N ARG A 56 -9.17 -2.81 -26.08
CA ARG A 56 -7.71 -2.76 -26.12
C ARG A 56 -7.16 -2.97 -24.70
N PRO A 57 -6.19 -3.87 -24.51
CA PRO A 57 -5.58 -4.06 -23.20
C PRO A 57 -5.01 -2.75 -22.66
N GLU A 58 -5.21 -2.52 -21.36
CA GLU A 58 -4.68 -1.33 -20.68
C GLU A 58 -3.15 -1.40 -20.67
N LYS A 59 -2.48 -0.29 -21.01
CA LYS A 59 -1.03 -0.21 -20.88
C LYS A 59 -0.63 0.14 -19.46
N VAL A 60 0.34 -0.57 -18.95
CA VAL A 60 1.07 -0.24 -17.73
C VAL A 60 2.46 0.27 -18.10
N TYR A 61 3.05 1.06 -17.19
CA TYR A 61 4.30 1.75 -17.41
C TYR A 61 5.22 1.54 -16.20
N SER A 62 6.51 1.34 -16.45
CA SER A 62 7.56 1.28 -15.43
C SER A 62 8.77 2.11 -15.89
N ILE A 63 9.70 2.37 -14.98
CA ILE A 63 10.96 3.04 -15.32
C ILE A 63 11.84 2.09 -16.15
N GLY A 64 12.48 2.62 -17.19
CA GLY A 64 13.47 1.87 -17.99
C GLY A 64 14.88 1.91 -17.38
N CYS A 65 15.80 1.12 -17.92
CA CYS A 65 17.21 1.14 -17.52
C CYS A 65 17.81 2.54 -17.63
N ASP A 66 17.67 3.20 -18.78
CA ASP A 66 18.20 4.54 -19.02
C ASP A 66 17.56 5.58 -18.08
N GLY A 67 16.29 5.37 -17.71
CA GLY A 67 15.59 6.18 -16.71
C GLY A 67 16.17 6.01 -15.31
N THR A 68 16.52 4.77 -14.95
CA THR A 68 17.17 4.44 -13.67
C THR A 68 18.55 5.07 -13.58
N ASP A 69 19.37 4.91 -14.63
CA ASP A 69 20.69 5.52 -14.73
C ASP A 69 20.61 7.04 -14.65
N LEU A 70 19.60 7.65 -15.29
CA LEU A 70 19.37 9.08 -15.21
C LEU A 70 19.06 9.54 -13.78
N LEU A 71 18.23 8.80 -13.04
CA LEU A 71 17.92 9.13 -11.64
C LEU A 71 19.14 8.93 -10.72
N GLN A 72 19.96 7.91 -10.96
CA GLN A 72 21.21 7.71 -10.22
C GLN A 72 22.22 8.84 -10.49
N ARG A 73 22.44 9.21 -11.77
CA ARG A 73 23.34 10.33 -12.16
C ARG A 73 22.92 11.65 -11.53
N ARG A 74 21.62 11.83 -11.27
CA ARG A 74 21.07 13.02 -10.59
C ARG A 74 21.13 12.95 -9.07
N GLY A 75 21.64 11.85 -8.49
CA GLY A 75 21.65 11.63 -7.04
C GLY A 75 20.26 11.44 -6.43
N VAL A 76 19.24 11.17 -7.25
CA VAL A 76 17.86 10.98 -6.80
C VAL A 76 17.66 9.54 -6.30
N LEU A 77 18.24 8.57 -7.00
CA LEU A 77 18.37 7.20 -6.51
C LEU A 77 19.76 6.97 -5.92
N PRO A 78 19.90 6.12 -4.88
CA PRO A 78 21.21 5.68 -4.42
C PRO A 78 22.04 5.07 -5.55
N ALA A 79 23.34 5.38 -5.57
CA ALA A 79 24.28 4.76 -6.49
C ALA A 79 24.23 3.23 -6.37
N GLY A 80 24.19 2.52 -7.49
CA GLY A 80 24.12 1.05 -7.52
C GLY A 80 22.73 0.46 -7.32
N THR A 81 21.66 1.28 -7.29
CA THR A 81 20.28 0.78 -7.33
C THR A 81 20.05 -0.04 -8.60
N ILE A 82 19.89 -1.36 -8.48
CA ILE A 82 19.69 -2.24 -9.64
C ILE A 82 18.28 -2.00 -10.22
N HIS A 83 18.16 -1.79 -11.53
CA HIS A 83 16.87 -1.55 -12.22
C HIS A 83 15.81 -2.61 -11.85
N ASP A 84 16.18 -3.88 -11.79
CA ASP A 84 15.32 -4.98 -11.39
C ASP A 84 14.64 -4.82 -10.02
N GLN A 85 15.21 -4.02 -9.11
CA GLN A 85 14.62 -3.77 -7.79
C GLN A 85 13.45 -2.77 -7.84
N ILE A 86 13.36 -1.99 -8.92
CA ILE A 86 12.34 -0.96 -9.14
C ILE A 86 11.51 -1.21 -10.40
N ASP A 87 11.86 -2.24 -11.19
CA ASP A 87 11.08 -2.71 -12.32
C ASP A 87 9.76 -3.34 -11.85
N GLY A 88 8.67 -2.84 -12.42
CA GLY A 88 7.32 -3.32 -12.19
C GLY A 88 7.03 -4.71 -12.76
N ARG A 89 7.80 -5.21 -13.74
CA ARG A 89 7.53 -6.50 -14.41
C ARG A 89 7.80 -7.71 -13.52
N LYS A 90 8.74 -7.59 -12.59
CA LYS A 90 9.08 -8.68 -11.65
C LYS A 90 8.15 -8.73 -10.44
N ALA A 91 7.38 -7.68 -10.21
CA ALA A 91 6.37 -7.64 -9.16
C ALA A 91 5.09 -8.36 -9.59
N CYS A 92 4.29 -8.81 -8.63
CA CYS A 92 2.91 -9.21 -8.91
C CYS A 92 2.13 -7.96 -9.37
N GLU A 93 2.03 -7.75 -10.68
CA GLU A 93 1.51 -6.51 -11.28
C GLU A 93 0.17 -6.08 -10.67
N ASN A 94 -0.77 -7.01 -10.50
CA ASN A 94 -2.09 -6.70 -9.95
C ASN A 94 -2.03 -6.28 -8.47
N HIS A 95 -1.15 -6.89 -7.66
CA HIS A 95 -0.92 -6.49 -6.26
C HIS A 95 -0.38 -5.06 -6.21
N GLN A 96 0.67 -4.78 -6.99
CA GLN A 96 1.32 -3.47 -7.00
C GLN A 96 0.38 -2.38 -7.53
N LEU A 97 -0.39 -2.65 -8.58
CA LEU A 97 -1.40 -1.71 -9.10
C LEU A 97 -2.47 -1.39 -8.05
N LEU A 98 -2.93 -2.38 -7.29
CA LEU A 98 -3.92 -2.17 -6.24
C LEU A 98 -3.35 -1.39 -5.05
N LEU A 99 -2.13 -1.73 -4.62
CA LEU A 99 -1.38 -0.95 -3.63
C LEU A 99 -1.22 0.50 -4.07
N ASN A 100 -0.87 0.73 -5.34
CA ASN A 100 -0.71 2.07 -5.89
C ASN A 100 -2.01 2.85 -5.90
N TRP A 101 -3.14 2.21 -6.19
CA TRP A 101 -4.45 2.86 -6.04
C TRP A 101 -4.74 3.27 -4.60
N PHE A 102 -4.48 2.38 -3.64
CA PHE A 102 -4.63 2.72 -2.22
C PHE A 102 -3.79 3.96 -1.86
N ARG A 103 -2.52 3.99 -2.28
CA ARG A 103 -1.61 5.13 -2.06
C ARG A 103 -2.15 6.42 -2.66
N ILE A 104 -2.65 6.39 -3.90
CA ILE A 104 -3.25 7.55 -4.57
C ILE A 104 -4.48 8.07 -3.81
N HIS A 105 -5.37 7.16 -3.37
CA HIS A 105 -6.50 7.56 -2.54
C HIS A 105 -6.04 8.16 -1.21
N LEU A 106 -4.94 7.66 -0.64
CA LEU A 106 -4.39 8.16 0.62
C LEU A 106 -3.80 9.57 0.47
N ASP A 107 -3.06 9.82 -0.63
CA ASP A 107 -2.56 11.15 -0.97
C ASP A 107 -3.73 12.15 -1.12
N TYR A 108 -4.85 11.70 -1.69
CA TYR A 108 -6.06 12.49 -1.83
C TYR A 108 -6.70 12.88 -0.49
N VAL A 109 -6.53 12.10 0.58
CA VAL A 109 -7.11 12.41 1.92
C VAL A 109 -6.69 13.81 2.40
N SER A 110 -5.41 14.16 2.26
CA SER A 110 -4.91 15.47 2.69
C SER A 110 -5.46 16.62 1.85
N SER A 111 -5.93 16.35 0.62
CA SER A 111 -6.53 17.36 -0.25
C SER A 111 -8.00 17.65 0.11
N VAL A 112 -8.73 16.64 0.58
CA VAL A 112 -10.15 16.79 0.98
C VAL A 112 -10.32 17.16 2.46
N LEU A 113 -9.35 16.80 3.29
CA LEU A 113 -9.32 17.12 4.71
C LEU A 113 -7.98 17.83 5.03
N PRO A 114 -7.85 19.14 4.76
CA PRO A 114 -6.58 19.87 4.90
C PRO A 114 -6.00 19.89 6.31
N GLN A 115 -6.82 19.63 7.34
CA GLN A 115 -6.37 19.50 8.73
C GLN A 115 -5.62 18.19 9.01
N LEU A 116 -5.66 17.24 8.08
CA LEU A 116 -4.97 15.97 8.16
C LEU A 116 -3.69 16.00 7.33
N THR A 117 -2.64 15.37 7.86
CA THR A 117 -1.44 15.06 7.08
C THR A 117 -1.21 13.57 7.10
N VAL A 118 -0.96 13.01 5.92
CA VAL A 118 -0.59 11.62 5.76
C VAL A 118 0.88 11.50 5.41
N LYS A 119 1.58 10.58 6.07
CA LYS A 119 2.95 10.22 5.76
C LYS A 119 3.02 8.71 5.62
N LEU A 120 3.46 8.22 4.46
CA LEU A 120 3.47 6.80 4.10
C LEU A 120 4.89 6.33 3.78
N LEU A 121 5.19 5.11 4.21
CA LEU A 121 6.38 4.33 3.85
C LEU A 121 5.91 3.07 3.14
N SER A 122 6.31 2.90 1.87
CA SER A 122 6.03 1.66 1.14
C SER A 122 7.22 0.72 1.22
N SER A 123 6.99 -0.58 1.42
CA SER A 123 8.07 -1.57 1.42
C SER A 123 8.79 -1.68 0.07
N THR A 124 8.15 -1.20 -0.98
CA THR A 124 8.67 -1.24 -2.35
C THR A 124 9.36 0.04 -2.79
N SER A 125 9.34 1.10 -1.96
CA SER A 125 9.98 2.38 -2.25
C SER A 125 11.50 2.25 -2.31
N PRO A 126 12.15 2.70 -3.41
CA PRO A 126 13.60 2.74 -3.49
C PRO A 126 14.22 3.95 -2.79
N PHE A 127 13.40 4.91 -2.35
CA PHE A 127 13.86 6.14 -1.69
C PHE A 127 13.96 6.00 -0.17
N LEU A 128 13.49 4.90 0.39
CA LEU A 128 13.65 4.63 1.82
C LEU A 128 15.06 4.14 2.12
N SER A 129 15.64 4.70 3.18
CA SER A 129 16.88 4.19 3.75
C SER A 129 16.75 2.69 4.05
N ARG A 130 17.84 1.96 3.85
CA ARG A 130 17.98 0.57 4.27
C ARG A 130 18.88 0.53 5.50
N ASP A 131 18.65 -0.45 6.36
CA ASP A 131 19.57 -0.70 7.47
C ASP A 131 20.91 -1.27 6.95
N GLY A 132 21.89 -1.47 7.85
CA GLY A 132 23.19 -2.04 7.49
C GLY A 132 23.12 -3.42 6.86
N ASP A 133 22.01 -4.15 7.05
CA ASP A 133 21.74 -5.45 6.44
C ASP A 133 20.97 -5.33 5.10
N GLY A 134 20.78 -4.11 4.59
CA GLY A 134 20.07 -3.84 3.34
C GLY A 134 18.55 -4.01 3.43
N ARG A 135 17.98 -4.15 4.64
CA ARG A 135 16.54 -4.33 4.85
C ARG A 135 15.83 -2.98 4.84
N SER A 136 14.60 -2.99 4.32
CA SER A 136 13.74 -1.80 4.32
C SER A 136 13.40 -1.38 5.76
N VAL A 137 13.29 -0.06 5.99
CA VAL A 137 12.84 0.53 7.27
C VAL A 137 11.41 0.10 7.66
N VAL A 138 10.66 -0.55 6.78
CA VAL A 138 9.37 -1.17 7.15
C VAL A 138 9.45 -2.69 7.43
N SER A 139 10.60 -3.32 7.19
CA SER A 139 10.79 -4.74 7.50
C SER A 139 10.88 -4.95 9.02
N GLU A 140 10.15 -5.95 9.49
CA GLU A 140 10.09 -6.32 10.90
C GLU A 140 10.79 -7.65 11.14
N SER A 141 11.67 -7.68 12.14
CA SER A 141 12.30 -8.90 12.63
C SER A 141 12.56 -8.78 14.13
N PHE A 142 12.08 -9.74 14.91
CA PHE A 142 12.27 -9.75 16.36
C PHE A 142 12.15 -11.15 16.94
N GLN A 143 12.71 -11.33 18.14
CA GLN A 143 12.59 -12.57 18.91
C GLN A 143 11.48 -12.49 19.95
N VAL A 144 10.73 -13.58 20.07
CA VAL A 144 9.74 -13.78 21.13
C VAL A 144 10.16 -14.97 21.98
N SER A 145 10.23 -14.78 23.30
CA SER A 145 10.64 -15.75 24.31
C SER A 145 9.45 -16.32 25.09
N GLN A 146 8.37 -16.69 24.39
CA GLN A 146 7.26 -17.45 25.00
C GLN A 146 7.54 -18.95 24.88
N GLY A 147 8.32 -19.49 25.82
CA GLY A 147 8.64 -20.93 25.93
C GLY A 147 9.70 -21.45 24.96
N ARG A 148 9.58 -21.16 23.66
CA ARG A 148 10.60 -21.45 22.64
C ARG A 148 10.99 -20.16 21.93
N LYS A 149 12.29 -19.90 21.78
CA LYS A 149 12.77 -18.74 21.02
C LYS A 149 12.24 -18.84 19.59
N ARG A 150 11.33 -17.94 19.23
CA ARG A 150 10.79 -17.82 17.88
C ARG A 150 11.27 -16.51 17.27
N ASN A 151 11.91 -16.60 16.11
CA ASN A 151 12.17 -15.44 15.26
C ASN A 151 10.89 -15.14 14.48
N VAL A 152 10.33 -13.95 14.68
CA VAL A 152 9.21 -13.43 13.89
C VAL A 152 9.79 -12.49 12.84
N ARG A 153 9.41 -12.68 11.58
CA ARG A 153 9.76 -11.80 10.48
C ARG A 153 8.54 -11.58 9.59
N PHE A 154 8.31 -10.33 9.20
CA PHE A 154 7.31 -9.98 8.18
C PHE A 154 7.64 -8.61 7.58
N VAL A 155 7.00 -8.30 6.45
CA VAL A 155 7.10 -7.01 5.77
C VAL A 155 5.69 -6.57 5.38
N PRO A 156 5.14 -5.48 5.96
CA PRO A 156 3.90 -4.91 5.48
C PRO A 156 4.06 -4.35 4.06
N ASP A 157 2.96 -4.26 3.31
CA ASP A 157 2.98 -3.58 1.99
C ASP A 157 3.24 -2.08 2.15
N ALA A 158 2.65 -1.49 3.19
CA ALA A 158 2.95 -0.12 3.61
C ALA A 158 2.72 0.09 5.11
N VAL A 159 3.40 1.11 5.65
CA VAL A 159 3.14 1.67 6.98
C VAL A 159 2.90 3.15 6.82
N PHE A 160 1.83 3.68 7.41
CA PHE A 160 1.55 5.11 7.31
C PHE A 160 0.94 5.66 8.60
N ALA A 161 1.09 6.96 8.79
CA ALA A 161 0.46 7.68 9.89
C ALA A 161 -0.43 8.80 9.32
N ILE A 162 -1.62 8.94 9.91
CA ILE A 162 -2.48 10.10 9.72
C ILE A 162 -2.38 10.96 10.98
N THR A 163 -2.04 12.23 10.80
CA THR A 163 -1.95 13.22 11.89
C THR A 163 -3.02 14.27 11.72
N ASP A 164 -3.82 14.48 12.76
CA ASP A 164 -4.77 15.58 12.89
C ASP A 164 -4.09 16.72 13.64
N HIS A 165 -3.86 17.82 12.94
CA HIS A 165 -3.18 19.00 13.50
C HIS A 165 -4.06 19.80 14.45
N LYS A 166 -5.38 19.74 14.29
CA LYS A 166 -6.34 20.45 15.16
C LYS A 166 -6.37 19.79 16.54
N HIS A 167 -6.35 18.46 16.59
CA HIS A 167 -6.40 17.71 17.84
C HIS A 167 -5.03 17.22 18.33
N ARG A 168 -3.95 17.43 17.56
CA ARG A 168 -2.59 16.94 17.84
C ARG A 168 -2.56 15.44 18.13
N LYS A 169 -3.30 14.67 17.33
CA LYS A 169 -3.40 13.21 17.45
C LYS A 169 -2.90 12.56 16.18
N SER A 170 -2.16 11.47 16.34
CA SER A 170 -1.69 10.65 15.23
C SER A 170 -2.13 9.20 15.42
N VAL A 171 -2.52 8.57 14.33
CA VAL A 171 -2.88 7.14 14.31
C VAL A 171 -1.97 6.43 13.32
N LEU A 172 -1.38 5.32 13.76
CA LEU A 172 -0.51 4.47 12.96
C LEU A 172 -1.31 3.35 12.30
N PHE A 173 -1.00 3.10 11.03
CA PHE A 173 -1.62 2.07 10.22
C PHE A 173 -0.57 1.21 9.54
N PHE A 174 -0.84 -0.08 9.48
CA PHE A 174 -0.16 -1.04 8.62
C PHE A 174 -1.13 -1.45 7.51
N LEU A 175 -0.63 -1.72 6.32
CA LEU A 175 -1.42 -2.12 5.17
C LEU A 175 -0.94 -3.47 4.62
N GLU A 176 -1.90 -4.34 4.34
CA GLU A 176 -1.74 -5.57 3.58
C GLU A 176 -2.77 -5.58 2.43
N VAL A 177 -2.30 -5.77 1.21
CA VAL A 177 -3.12 -5.99 0.02
C VAL A 177 -3.14 -7.48 -0.26
N ASP A 178 -4.30 -8.11 -0.03
CA ASP A 178 -4.46 -9.55 -0.22
C ASP A 178 -5.06 -9.84 -1.60
N MET A 179 -4.25 -10.46 -2.47
CA MET A 179 -4.66 -10.85 -3.83
C MET A 179 -5.28 -12.25 -3.89
N GLY A 180 -5.60 -12.88 -2.76
CA GLY A 180 -6.10 -14.26 -2.72
C GLY A 180 -5.08 -15.33 -3.12
N THR A 181 -3.80 -14.97 -3.25
CA THR A 181 -2.70 -15.90 -3.57
C THR A 181 -2.22 -16.66 -2.34
N GLU A 182 -2.45 -16.12 -1.13
CA GLU A 182 -2.13 -16.76 0.14
C GLU A 182 -3.29 -17.65 0.59
N THR A 183 -2.98 -18.81 1.18
CA THR A 183 -4.00 -19.65 1.80
C THR A 183 -4.58 -18.92 3.02
N VAL A 184 -5.89 -19.08 3.26
CA VAL A 184 -6.54 -18.48 4.45
C VAL A 184 -6.00 -19.13 5.73
N ALA A 185 -5.85 -20.45 5.68
CA ALA A 185 -5.21 -21.26 6.70
C ALA A 185 -4.65 -22.51 6.01
N SER A 186 -3.42 -22.90 6.29
CA SER A 186 -2.87 -24.18 5.85
C SER A 186 -2.64 -25.12 7.04
N PRO A 187 -2.86 -26.45 6.90
CA PRO A 187 -2.57 -27.42 7.95
C PRO A 187 -1.07 -27.42 8.34
N GLY A 188 -0.19 -27.26 7.34
CA GLY A 188 1.22 -26.94 7.57
C GLY A 188 1.38 -25.44 7.79
N ARG A 189 1.98 -25.04 8.91
CA ARG A 189 2.26 -23.63 9.25
C ARG A 189 3.32 -23.05 8.31
N GLY A 190 2.95 -22.77 7.06
CA GLY A 190 3.81 -22.16 6.05
C GLY A 190 3.87 -20.64 6.19
N GLU A 191 4.91 -20.03 5.61
CA GLU A 191 5.09 -18.57 5.60
C GLU A 191 4.03 -17.82 4.75
N HIS A 192 3.30 -18.54 3.89
CA HIS A 192 2.25 -18.01 3.00
C HIS A 192 0.83 -18.18 3.55
N ASP A 193 0.68 -18.22 4.88
CA ASP A 193 -0.60 -18.33 5.57
C ASP A 193 -1.00 -16.97 6.18
N PHE A 194 -2.16 -16.45 5.79
CA PHE A 194 -2.68 -15.20 6.34
C PHE A 194 -2.93 -15.29 7.86
N ARG A 195 -3.29 -16.47 8.39
CA ARG A 195 -3.34 -16.72 9.83
C ARG A 195 -2.00 -16.44 10.49
N GLN A 196 -0.90 -16.84 9.88
CA GLN A 196 0.43 -16.60 10.43
C GLN A 196 0.79 -15.10 10.41
N LYS A 197 0.35 -14.34 9.40
CA LYS A 197 0.47 -12.87 9.41
C LYS A 197 -0.29 -12.25 10.59
N ILE A 198 -1.55 -12.65 10.83
CA ILE A 198 -2.33 -12.17 11.97
C ILE A 198 -1.59 -12.43 13.29
N LEU A 199 -1.10 -13.66 13.49
CA LEU A 199 -0.33 -14.01 14.69
C LEU A 199 0.93 -13.15 14.84
N ASN A 200 1.64 -12.87 13.74
CA ASN A 200 2.82 -12.01 13.75
C ASN A 200 2.48 -10.58 14.18
N TYR A 201 1.40 -10.00 13.65
CA TYR A 201 0.93 -8.67 14.06
C TYR A 201 0.45 -8.62 15.51
N GLN A 202 -0.23 -9.67 16.00
CA GLN A 202 -0.63 -9.75 17.41
C GLN A 202 0.58 -9.78 18.34
N LEU A 203 1.61 -10.57 18.00
CA LEU A 203 2.87 -10.61 18.76
C LEU A 203 3.58 -9.26 18.71
N TYR A 204 3.60 -8.62 17.54
CA TYR A 204 4.18 -7.30 17.32
C TYR A 204 3.50 -6.20 18.15
N PHE A 205 2.16 -6.23 18.20
CA PHE A 205 1.34 -5.33 19.00
C PHE A 205 1.60 -5.53 20.50
N LYS A 206 1.53 -6.77 20.99
CA LYS A 206 1.78 -7.11 22.41
C LYS A 206 3.17 -6.70 22.89
N ALA A 207 4.17 -6.80 22.02
CA ALA A 207 5.55 -6.42 22.31
C ALA A 207 5.82 -4.91 22.15
N ASN A 208 4.80 -4.08 21.87
CA ASN A 208 4.92 -2.62 21.64
C ASN A 208 5.98 -2.24 20.59
N ARG A 209 6.28 -3.12 19.64
CA ARG A 209 7.37 -2.91 18.68
C ARG A 209 7.06 -1.81 17.66
N TYR A 210 5.77 -1.55 17.42
CA TYR A 210 5.30 -0.44 16.58
C TYR A 210 5.80 0.93 17.06
N ARG A 211 6.18 1.08 18.33
CA ARG A 211 6.74 2.34 18.85
C ARG A 211 8.06 2.75 18.21
N ARG A 212 8.76 1.85 17.49
CA ARG A 212 9.95 2.24 16.71
C ARG A 212 9.67 3.38 15.72
N TYR A 213 8.43 3.47 15.26
CA TYR A 213 7.96 4.49 14.32
C TYR A 213 7.77 5.87 14.98
N GLU A 214 7.70 5.97 16.31
CA GLU A 214 7.57 7.25 17.04
C GLU A 214 8.73 8.20 16.74
N LYS A 215 9.96 7.67 16.61
CA LYS A 215 11.15 8.48 16.26
C LYS A 215 11.07 9.04 14.85
N LEU A 216 10.58 8.23 13.90
CA LEU A 216 10.51 8.61 12.49
C LEU A 216 9.41 9.67 12.25
N TRP A 217 8.29 9.55 12.96
CA TRP A 217 7.17 10.46 12.81
C TRP A 217 7.13 11.61 13.82
N VAL A 218 8.02 11.61 14.81
CA VAL A 218 8.12 12.60 15.89
C VAL A 218 6.77 12.76 16.61
N THR A 219 6.18 11.63 17.00
CA THR A 219 4.90 11.56 17.70
C THR A 219 4.83 10.30 18.56
N THR A 220 3.91 10.24 19.51
CA THR A 220 3.60 9.04 20.28
C THR A 220 2.45 8.25 19.65
N PHE A 221 2.53 6.93 19.69
CA PHE A 221 1.46 6.04 19.24
C PHE A 221 0.98 5.16 20.39
N SER A 222 -0.35 5.10 20.59
CA SER A 222 -0.97 4.20 21.58
C SER A 222 -1.18 2.77 21.06
N GLY A 223 -0.89 2.53 19.78
CA GLY A 223 -1.17 1.29 19.07
C GLY A 223 -1.12 1.51 17.56
N PHE A 224 -1.60 0.54 16.81
CA PHE A 224 -1.81 0.66 15.37
C PHE A 224 -3.09 -0.05 14.94
N ARG A 225 -3.53 0.23 13.71
CA ARG A 225 -4.56 -0.55 13.00
C ARG A 225 -3.92 -1.28 11.83
N LEU A 226 -4.25 -2.55 11.66
CA LEU A 226 -3.90 -3.34 10.48
C LEU A 226 -5.05 -3.23 9.48
N LEU A 227 -4.81 -2.56 8.36
CA LEU A 227 -5.73 -2.45 7.24
C LEU A 227 -5.46 -3.56 6.25
N VAL A 228 -6.51 -4.27 5.85
CA VAL A 228 -6.43 -5.37 4.89
C VAL A 228 -7.36 -5.06 3.73
N LEU A 229 -6.77 -4.86 2.55
CA LEU A 229 -7.50 -4.64 1.30
C LEU A 229 -7.57 -5.97 0.54
N ALA A 230 -8.70 -6.67 0.69
CA ALA A 230 -8.91 -7.95 0.01
C ALA A 230 -9.39 -7.70 -1.42
N ASN A 231 -8.79 -8.34 -2.41
CA ASN A 231 -9.05 -8.11 -3.84
C ASN A 231 -10.50 -8.32 -4.30
N SER A 232 -11.36 -8.93 -3.47
CA SER A 232 -12.76 -9.22 -3.78
C SER A 232 -13.60 -9.32 -2.51
N ALA A 233 -14.90 -9.08 -2.63
CA ALA A 233 -15.85 -9.25 -1.53
C ALA A 233 -15.86 -10.69 -0.97
N GLY A 234 -15.73 -11.69 -1.84
CA GLY A 234 -15.65 -13.11 -1.43
C GLY A 234 -14.42 -13.38 -0.56
N ARG A 235 -13.24 -12.90 -0.98
CA ARG A 235 -12.00 -13.01 -0.19
C ARG A 235 -12.09 -12.23 1.12
N LYS A 236 -12.61 -11.00 1.10
CA LYS A 236 -12.91 -10.22 2.31
C LYS A 236 -13.77 -11.01 3.28
N GLY A 237 -14.81 -11.68 2.78
CA GLY A 237 -15.72 -12.49 3.57
C GLY A 237 -15.07 -13.71 4.22
N ALA A 238 -14.10 -14.34 3.56
CA ALA A 238 -13.32 -15.46 4.11
C ALA A 238 -12.34 -14.98 5.19
N LEU A 239 -11.61 -13.90 4.93
CA LEU A 239 -10.69 -13.30 5.91
C LEU A 239 -11.41 -12.79 7.16
N ALA A 240 -12.62 -12.22 7.00
CA ALA A 240 -13.44 -11.79 8.12
C ALA A 240 -13.76 -12.93 9.09
N ARG A 241 -14.11 -14.13 8.58
CA ARG A 241 -14.37 -15.31 9.42
C ARG A 241 -13.12 -15.76 10.17
N LEU A 242 -11.99 -15.85 9.47
CA LEU A 242 -10.71 -16.18 10.10
C LEU A 242 -10.36 -15.21 11.23
N ILE A 243 -10.49 -13.90 10.98
CA ILE A 243 -10.14 -12.86 11.95
C ILE A 243 -11.02 -12.94 13.20
N GLN A 244 -12.32 -13.24 13.05
CA GLN A 244 -13.23 -13.44 14.18
C GLN A 244 -12.79 -14.61 15.09
N GLU A 245 -12.22 -15.67 14.52
CA GLU A 245 -11.70 -16.83 15.26
C GLU A 245 -10.37 -16.54 16.00
N MET A 246 -9.78 -15.35 15.82
CA MET A 246 -8.42 -15.03 16.28
C MET A 246 -8.35 -13.78 17.16
N PRO A 247 -8.96 -13.76 18.36
CA PRO A 247 -8.84 -12.63 19.28
C PRO A 247 -7.40 -12.46 19.83
N PRO A 248 -6.97 -11.23 20.16
CA PRO A 248 -7.65 -9.96 19.89
C PRO A 248 -7.58 -9.58 18.42
N ASN A 249 -8.68 -9.06 17.87
CA ASN A 249 -8.83 -8.78 16.43
C ASN A 249 -9.35 -7.37 16.10
N ASP A 250 -9.74 -6.59 17.10
CA ASP A 250 -10.26 -5.22 16.98
C ASP A 250 -9.37 -4.24 16.21
N PHE A 251 -8.06 -4.49 16.18
CA PHE A 251 -7.11 -3.66 15.47
C PHE A 251 -7.04 -4.02 13.98
N ILE A 252 -7.70 -5.08 13.51
CA ILE A 252 -7.66 -5.57 12.12
C ILE A 252 -8.93 -5.15 11.38
N TRP A 253 -8.77 -4.39 10.31
CA TRP A 253 -9.86 -3.72 9.60
C TRP A 253 -9.82 -4.14 8.13
N LEU A 254 -10.95 -4.59 7.60
CA LEU A 254 -11.06 -5.16 6.26
C LEU A 254 -11.85 -4.26 5.33
N THR A 255 -11.43 -4.17 4.07
CA THR A 255 -12.24 -3.60 2.99
C THR A 255 -11.92 -4.30 1.66
N ASP A 256 -12.56 -3.86 0.58
CA ASP A 256 -12.31 -4.34 -0.78
C ASP A 256 -12.20 -3.15 -1.77
N PRO A 257 -11.63 -3.37 -2.97
CA PRO A 257 -11.45 -2.31 -3.95
C PRO A 257 -12.75 -1.64 -4.36
N GLU A 258 -13.86 -2.38 -4.45
CA GLU A 258 -15.15 -1.82 -4.89
C GLU A 258 -15.60 -0.72 -3.93
N LEU A 259 -15.58 -0.98 -2.62
CA LEU A 259 -15.90 0.03 -1.60
C LEU A 259 -14.89 1.19 -1.58
N MET A 260 -13.59 0.90 -1.74
CA MET A 260 -12.55 1.93 -1.79
C MET A 260 -12.78 2.91 -2.95
N PHE A 261 -13.11 2.40 -4.14
CA PHE A 261 -13.35 3.24 -5.31
C PHE A 261 -14.69 3.98 -5.25
N SER A 262 -15.76 3.35 -4.75
CA SER A 262 -17.09 3.96 -4.70
C SER A 262 -17.23 5.02 -3.62
N ASN A 263 -16.59 4.83 -2.46
CA ASN A 263 -16.79 5.69 -1.28
C ASN A 263 -15.54 6.49 -0.89
N GLY A 264 -14.36 6.08 -1.36
CA GLY A 264 -13.08 6.65 -0.94
C GLY A 264 -12.61 6.14 0.43
N LEU A 265 -11.33 6.38 0.75
CA LEU A 265 -10.72 5.88 1.99
C LEU A 265 -11.24 6.58 3.25
N THR A 266 -11.74 7.82 3.14
CA THR A 266 -12.35 8.53 4.29
C THR A 266 -13.76 8.06 4.59
N GLY A 267 -14.37 7.30 3.69
CA GLY A 267 -15.72 6.75 3.87
C GLY A 267 -15.76 5.66 4.94
N PRO A 268 -16.98 5.32 5.42
CA PRO A 268 -17.19 4.19 6.33
C PRO A 268 -17.12 2.86 5.55
N ILE A 269 -15.92 2.43 5.15
CA ILE A 269 -15.71 1.24 4.31
C ILE A 269 -15.04 0.08 5.04
N TRP A 270 -14.68 0.26 6.31
CA TRP A 270 -13.81 -0.68 7.03
C TRP A 270 -14.61 -1.55 8.01
N THR A 271 -14.59 -2.86 7.80
CA THR A 271 -15.15 -3.84 8.73
C THR A 271 -14.13 -4.15 9.83
N ARG A 272 -14.40 -3.69 11.06
CA ARG A 272 -13.52 -3.91 12.22
C ARG A 272 -13.65 -5.35 12.73
N GLY A 273 -12.53 -6.00 13.06
CA GLY A 273 -12.49 -7.33 13.68
C GLY A 273 -13.14 -8.44 12.85
N GLY A 274 -13.45 -8.19 11.58
CA GLY A 274 -14.27 -9.07 10.75
C GLY A 274 -15.76 -9.08 11.10
N ALA A 275 -16.24 -8.30 12.07
CA ALA A 275 -17.64 -8.27 12.50
C ALA A 275 -18.55 -7.67 11.41
N ARG A 276 -19.27 -8.53 10.69
CA ARG A 276 -20.14 -8.12 9.56
C ARG A 276 -21.37 -7.32 9.99
N GLN A 277 -21.76 -7.41 11.26
CA GLN A 277 -22.95 -6.75 11.80
C GLN A 277 -22.66 -5.36 12.35
N ASP A 278 -21.38 -5.02 12.56
CA ASP A 278 -20.99 -3.69 13.03
C ASP A 278 -21.08 -2.68 11.90
N ALA A 279 -21.45 -1.45 12.25
CA ALA A 279 -21.37 -0.34 11.32
C ALA A 279 -19.93 -0.20 10.81
N SER A 280 -19.78 -0.02 9.49
CA SER A 280 -18.46 0.14 8.90
C SER A 280 -17.77 1.40 9.44
N ALA A 281 -16.49 1.27 9.76
CA ALA A 281 -15.68 2.33 10.33
C ALA A 281 -14.97 3.15 9.23
N SER A 282 -14.51 4.34 9.61
CA SER A 282 -13.63 5.18 8.80
C SER A 282 -12.26 5.31 9.46
N ILE A 283 -11.19 5.32 8.65
CA ILE A 283 -9.83 5.56 9.15
C ILE A 283 -9.63 6.99 9.65
N VAL A 284 -10.50 7.93 9.28
CA VAL A 284 -10.51 9.33 9.76
C VAL A 284 -11.57 9.60 10.83
N GLY A 285 -12.27 8.56 11.31
CA GLY A 285 -13.23 8.68 12.41
C GLY A 285 -14.43 9.56 12.07
N SER A 286 -14.73 10.55 12.92
CA SER A 286 -15.86 11.48 12.75
C SER A 286 -15.70 12.47 11.60
N LEU A 287 -14.50 12.57 11.02
CA LEU A 287 -14.24 13.36 9.80
C LEU A 287 -14.65 12.59 8.54
N CYS A 288 -15.40 11.49 8.69
CA CYS A 288 -15.79 10.66 7.57
C CYS A 288 -16.69 11.43 6.60
N GLY A 289 -16.51 11.11 5.33
CA GLY A 289 -17.28 11.68 4.23
C GLY A 289 -16.94 10.96 2.94
N PRO A 290 -17.83 10.97 1.93
CA PRO A 290 -17.53 10.40 0.64
C PRO A 290 -16.43 11.23 -0.02
N SER A 291 -15.30 10.58 -0.34
CA SER A 291 -14.17 11.20 -1.04
C SER A 291 -13.67 10.31 -2.17
N ALA A 292 -14.59 9.68 -2.88
CA ALA A 292 -14.26 8.83 -4.01
C ALA A 292 -13.47 9.60 -5.06
N LEU A 293 -12.40 8.98 -5.57
CA LEU A 293 -11.75 9.48 -6.77
C LEU A 293 -12.72 9.23 -7.93
N LEU A 294 -13.34 10.31 -8.42
CA LEU A 294 -14.21 10.23 -9.60
C LEU A 294 -13.42 9.62 -10.77
N PRO A 295 -14.04 8.99 -11.76
CA PRO A 295 -13.35 8.57 -12.98
C PRO A 295 -12.87 9.77 -13.80
N LEU A 296 -11.75 9.64 -14.52
CA LEU A 296 -11.32 10.69 -15.46
C LEU A 296 -12.26 10.68 -16.68
N LYS A 297 -12.58 11.86 -17.21
CA LYS A 297 -13.22 11.96 -18.52
C LYS A 297 -12.28 11.34 -19.55
N ARG A 298 -12.79 10.39 -20.33
CA ARG A 298 -12.02 9.64 -21.32
C ARG A 298 -11.70 10.47 -22.54
#